data_AF-A0A7Y7YLU0-F1
#
_entry.id   AF-A0A7Y7YLU0-F1
#
_cell.length_a   1.000
_cell.length_b   1.000
_cell.length_c   1.000
_cell.angle_alpha   90.00
_cell.angle_beta   90.00
_cell.angle_gamma   90.00
#
_symmetry.space_group_name_H-M   'P 1'
#
loop_
_entity.id
_entity.type
_entity.pdbx_description
1 polymer ?
#
loop_
_entity_poly.entity_id
_entity_poly.type
_entity_poly.pdbx_seq_one_letter_code
_entity_poly.pdbx_strand_id
1 'polypeptide(L)'
;ETRSIDYVPRNERHGKVWHQAPFWFTGNFVLTTMVTGFTGAALGLSLVYAILAIVIGVCLGTFAMAFHANQGPRMGLPQMIQSRAQFGLRGAIVPFIAVVFVYIGFNVFNVILATDAINTVLPGDRA
;
A
#
# COMPACT_ATOMS: atom_id res chain seq x y z
N GLU A 1 8.77 20.43 -2.33
CA GLU A 1 8.94 19.86 -0.97
C GLU A 1 10.40 20.00 -0.57
N THR A 2 10.70 20.46 0.66
CA THR A 2 12.08 20.76 1.13
C THR A 2 12.54 19.86 2.26
N ARG A 3 11.64 19.18 2.97
CA ARG A 3 11.95 18.29 4.08
C ARG A 3 11.72 16.85 3.64
N SER A 4 12.81 16.09 3.46
CA SER A 4 12.75 14.69 3.03
C SER A 4 12.50 13.75 4.23
N ILE A 5 13.42 13.77 5.20
CA ILE A 5 13.37 12.90 6.38
C ILE A 5 13.24 13.68 7.70
N ASP A 6 13.28 15.01 7.61
CA ASP A 6 13.29 15.88 8.78
C ASP A 6 11.93 15.95 9.47
N TYR A 7 11.97 16.34 10.74
CA TYR A 7 10.78 16.58 11.55
C TYR A 7 9.90 17.68 10.93
N VAL A 8 8.59 17.41 10.88
CA VAL A 8 7.55 18.36 10.44
C VAL A 8 6.94 19.07 11.65
N PRO A 9 7.16 20.39 11.81
CA PRO A 9 6.57 21.21 12.88
C PRO A 9 5.03 21.18 12.90
N ARG A 10 4.42 21.35 14.08
CA ARG A 10 2.95 21.26 14.24
C ARG A 10 2.18 22.25 13.36
N ASN A 11 2.70 23.46 13.18
CA ASN A 11 2.10 24.50 12.35
C ASN A 11 2.22 24.22 10.84
N GLU A 12 3.05 23.26 10.42
CA GLU A 12 3.18 22.84 9.03
C GLU A 12 2.33 21.59 8.72
N ARG A 13 1.55 21.07 9.69
CA ARG A 13 0.73 19.86 9.54
C ARG A 13 -0.70 20.23 9.12
N HIS A 14 -0.95 20.17 7.83
CA HIS A 14 -2.24 20.57 7.23
C HIS A 14 -3.14 19.39 6.80
N GLY A 15 -2.71 18.15 7.07
CA GLY A 15 -3.44 16.93 6.68
C GLY A 15 -4.78 16.78 7.42
N LYS A 16 -5.84 16.45 6.68
CA LYS A 16 -7.17 16.13 7.22
C LYS A 16 -7.46 14.65 6.99
N VAL A 17 -8.31 14.05 7.83
CA VAL A 17 -8.67 12.62 7.72
C VAL A 17 -9.23 12.27 6.35
N TRP A 18 -10.09 13.14 5.78
CA TRP A 18 -10.68 12.89 4.46
C TRP A 18 -9.66 12.94 3.31
N HIS A 19 -8.48 13.57 3.49
CA HIS A 19 -7.41 13.55 2.47
C HIS A 19 -6.88 12.12 2.25
N GLN A 20 -7.07 11.21 3.22
CA GLN A 20 -6.62 9.82 3.11
C GLN A 20 -7.39 9.06 2.04
N ALA A 21 -8.69 9.31 1.86
CA ALA A 21 -9.51 8.58 0.91
C ALA A 21 -9.00 8.71 -0.55
N PRO A 22 -8.84 9.92 -1.12
CA PRO A 22 -8.29 10.05 -2.46
C PRO A 22 -6.84 9.57 -2.54
N PHE A 23 -6.02 9.83 -1.51
CA PHE A 23 -4.63 9.38 -1.47
C PHE A 23 -4.48 7.86 -1.62
N TRP A 24 -5.21 7.10 -0.79
CA TRP A 24 -5.17 5.64 -0.83
C TRP A 24 -5.87 5.07 -2.06
N PHE A 25 -6.94 5.70 -2.53
CA PHE A 25 -7.58 5.31 -3.78
C PHE A 25 -6.60 5.42 -4.94
N THR A 26 -5.97 6.59 -5.14
CA THR A 26 -5.01 6.79 -6.25
C THR A 26 -3.79 5.90 -6.13
N GLY A 27 -3.29 5.66 -4.91
CA GLY A 27 -2.14 4.79 -4.69
C GLY A 27 -2.43 3.31 -4.92
N ASN A 28 -3.68 2.87 -4.80
CA ASN A 28 -4.09 1.48 -4.99
C ASN A 28 -4.89 1.24 -6.27
N PHE A 29 -5.16 2.27 -7.07
CA PHE A 29 -5.82 2.13 -8.37
C PHE A 29 -4.84 1.59 -9.41
N VAL A 30 -4.41 0.35 -9.19
CA VAL A 30 -3.43 -0.39 -9.98
C VAL A 30 -3.94 -1.77 -10.32
N LEU A 31 -3.34 -2.40 -11.32
CA LEU A 31 -3.79 -3.66 -11.88
C LEU A 31 -3.74 -4.81 -10.86
N THR A 32 -2.73 -4.83 -9.98
CA THR A 32 -2.62 -5.82 -8.91
C THR A 32 -3.84 -5.82 -7.99
N THR A 33 -4.30 -4.64 -7.58
CA THR A 33 -5.50 -4.49 -6.73
C THR A 33 -6.75 -4.96 -7.46
N MET A 34 -6.86 -4.64 -8.75
CA MET A 34 -7.98 -5.08 -9.59
C MET A 34 -8.04 -6.61 -9.68
N VAL A 35 -6.94 -7.27 -10.05
CA VAL A 35 -6.86 -8.74 -10.16
C VAL A 35 -7.15 -9.42 -8.82
N THR A 36 -6.62 -8.87 -7.73
CA THR A 36 -6.91 -9.36 -6.37
C THR A 36 -8.41 -9.27 -6.05
N GLY A 37 -9.07 -8.16 -6.41
CA GLY A 37 -10.51 -7.99 -6.23
C GLY A 37 -11.35 -9.02 -6.99
N PHE A 38 -10.91 -9.44 -8.18
CA PHE A 38 -11.59 -10.47 -8.97
C PHE A 38 -11.32 -11.91 -8.51
N THR A 39 -10.34 -12.14 -7.63
CA THR A 39 -9.95 -13.49 -7.18
C THR A 39 -11.13 -14.23 -6.53
N GLY A 40 -11.94 -13.57 -5.71
CA GLY A 40 -13.12 -14.20 -5.10
C GLY A 40 -14.10 -14.72 -6.16
N ALA A 41 -14.44 -13.90 -7.14
CA ALA A 41 -15.33 -14.29 -8.23
C ALA A 41 -14.72 -15.39 -9.11
N ALA A 42 -13.42 -15.32 -9.40
CA ALA A 42 -12.70 -16.35 -10.16
C ALA A 42 -12.70 -17.72 -9.45
N LEU A 43 -12.77 -17.72 -8.11
CA LEU A 43 -12.90 -18.93 -7.29
C LEU A 43 -14.36 -19.37 -7.08
N GLY A 44 -15.33 -18.72 -7.72
CA GLY A 44 -16.75 -19.09 -7.70
C GLY A 44 -17.60 -18.41 -6.62
N LEU A 45 -17.09 -17.40 -5.90
CA LEU A 45 -17.92 -16.62 -4.99
C LEU A 45 -18.91 -15.74 -5.78
N SER A 46 -20.15 -15.66 -5.30
CA SER A 46 -21.10 -14.66 -5.81
C SER A 46 -20.61 -13.25 -5.48
N LEU A 47 -21.10 -12.24 -6.21
CA LEU A 47 -20.70 -10.84 -6.04
C LEU A 47 -20.76 -10.38 -4.57
N VAL A 48 -21.85 -10.71 -3.87
CA VAL A 48 -22.05 -10.31 -2.47
C VAL A 48 -21.00 -10.95 -1.57
N TYR A 49 -20.73 -12.25 -1.73
CA TYR A 49 -19.72 -12.93 -0.91
C TYR A 49 -18.30 -12.48 -1.25
N ALA A 50 -18.00 -12.16 -2.51
CA ALA A 50 -16.72 -11.59 -2.90
C ALA A 50 -16.50 -10.22 -2.26
N ILE A 51 -17.50 -9.32 -2.30
CA ILE A 51 -17.43 -8.01 -1.63
C ILE A 51 -17.25 -8.18 -0.12
N LEU A 52 -18.01 -9.08 0.52
CA LEU A 52 -17.88 -9.34 1.96
C LEU A 52 -16.49 -9.86 2.31
N ALA A 53 -15.94 -10.81 1.54
CA ALA A 53 -14.60 -11.33 1.74
C ALA A 53 -13.54 -10.22 1.63
N ILE A 54 -13.67 -9.31 0.65
CA ILE A 54 -12.80 -8.14 0.49
C ILE A 54 -12.90 -7.21 1.69
N VAL A 55 -14.12 -6.83 2.11
CA VAL A 55 -14.33 -5.91 3.25
C VAL A 55 -13.74 -6.50 4.52
N ILE A 56 -14.02 -7.77 4.81
CA ILE A 56 -13.48 -8.46 6.00
C ILE A 56 -11.95 -8.54 5.94
N GLY A 57 -11.40 -8.96 4.80
CA GLY A 57 -9.96 -9.05 4.59
C GLY A 57 -9.25 -7.71 4.77
N VAL A 58 -9.80 -6.63 4.20
CA VAL A 58 -9.27 -5.27 4.36
C VAL A 58 -9.38 -4.82 5.81
N CYS A 59 -10.52 -4.98 6.47
CA CYS A 59 -10.69 -4.59 7.88
C CYS A 59 -9.69 -5.32 8.79
N LEU A 60 -9.50 -6.63 8.60
CA LEU A 60 -8.55 -7.42 9.39
C LEU A 60 -7.10 -7.04 9.07
N GLY A 61 -6.73 -6.97 7.79
CA GLY A 61 -5.37 -6.68 7.35
C GLY A 61 -4.91 -5.26 7.70
N THR A 62 -5.84 -4.30 7.73
CA THR A 62 -5.53 -2.89 8.04
C THR A 62 -5.72 -2.52 9.50
N PHE A 63 -6.23 -3.43 10.35
CA PHE A 63 -6.52 -3.14 11.75
C PHE A 63 -5.31 -2.58 12.51
N ALA A 64 -4.17 -3.29 12.50
CA ALA A 64 -2.95 -2.83 13.16
C ALA A 64 -2.36 -1.58 12.49
N MET A 65 -2.44 -1.50 11.16
CA MET A 65 -1.98 -0.35 10.37
C MET A 65 -2.73 0.93 10.74
N ALA A 66 -4.03 0.86 11.02
CA ALA A 66 -4.85 2.02 11.40
C ALA A 66 -4.34 2.71 12.68
N PHE A 67 -3.93 1.93 13.70
CA PHE A 67 -3.33 2.49 14.92
C PHE A 67 -1.98 3.14 14.63
N HIS A 68 -1.18 2.53 13.76
CA HIS A 68 0.13 3.05 13.38
C HIS A 68 0.02 4.33 12.53
N ALA A 69 -0.95 4.42 11.62
CA ALA A 69 -1.18 5.59 10.77
C ALA A 69 -1.45 6.87 11.58
N ASN A 70 -2.04 6.75 12.78
CA ASN A 70 -2.29 7.88 13.67
C ASN A 70 -1.00 8.44 14.33
N GLN A 71 0.11 7.72 14.27
CA GLN A 71 1.38 8.15 14.86
C GLN A 71 2.05 9.27 14.06
N GLY A 72 1.96 9.22 12.72
CA GLY A 72 2.56 10.21 11.82
C GLY A 72 2.13 11.66 12.11
N PRO A 73 0.82 11.98 12.16
CA PRO A 73 0.34 13.33 12.46
C PRO A 73 0.75 13.84 13.85
N ARG A 74 0.96 12.95 14.83
CA ARG A 74 1.35 13.31 16.19
C ARG A 74 2.85 13.55 16.32
N MET A 75 3.66 12.64 15.79
CA MET A 75 5.12 12.70 15.92
C MET A 75 5.78 13.61 14.88
N GLY A 76 5.20 13.78 13.69
CA GLY A 76 5.81 14.56 12.61
C GLY A 76 7.14 13.98 12.11
N LEU A 77 7.35 12.67 12.30
CA LEU A 77 8.54 11.95 11.87
C LEU A 77 8.15 10.89 10.82
N PRO A 78 9.00 10.58 9.84
CA PRO A 78 8.78 9.46 8.94
C PRO A 78 8.72 8.11 9.68
N GLN A 79 7.86 7.19 9.24
CA GLN A 79 7.67 5.87 9.87
C GLN A 79 8.99 5.10 10.04
N MET A 80 9.87 5.17 9.05
CA MET A 80 11.17 4.50 9.07
C MET A 80 12.11 5.07 10.16
N ILE A 81 11.97 6.34 10.52
CA ILE A 81 12.72 6.92 11.65
C ILE A 81 12.09 6.50 12.98
N GLN A 82 10.76 6.42 13.05
CA GLN A 82 10.04 5.99 14.26
C GLN A 82 10.38 4.56 14.68
N SER A 83 10.63 3.65 13.73
CA SER A 83 10.99 2.25 14.03
C SER A 83 12.28 2.14 14.87
N ARG A 84 13.18 3.13 14.81
CA ARG A 84 14.41 3.17 15.62
C ARG A 84 14.14 3.22 17.11
N ALA A 85 12.99 3.72 17.55
CA ALA A 85 12.60 3.71 18.95
C ALA A 85 12.28 2.30 19.46
N GLN A 86 11.77 1.42 18.59
CA GLN A 86 11.40 0.04 18.93
C GLN A 86 12.54 -0.95 18.73
N PHE A 87 13.31 -0.78 17.63
CA PHE A 87 14.34 -1.73 17.20
C PHE A 87 15.77 -1.21 17.42
N GLY A 88 15.94 0.02 17.90
CA GLY A 88 17.24 0.68 17.96
C GLY A 88 17.77 1.11 16.60
N LEU A 89 18.93 1.78 16.57
CA LEU A 89 19.53 2.29 15.34
C LEU A 89 19.90 1.16 14.35
N ARG A 90 20.49 0.06 14.84
CA ARG A 90 20.88 -1.07 14.00
C ARG A 90 19.71 -2.01 13.69
N GLY A 91 18.84 -2.30 14.67
CA GLY A 91 17.73 -3.22 14.46
C GLY A 91 16.64 -2.68 13.53
N ALA A 92 16.54 -1.36 13.34
CA ALA A 92 15.66 -0.76 12.35
C ALA A 92 15.95 -1.24 10.91
N ILE A 93 17.12 -1.82 10.63
CA ILE A 93 17.42 -2.41 9.32
C ILE A 93 16.48 -3.56 8.95
N VAL A 94 15.95 -4.28 9.94
CA VAL A 94 15.06 -5.44 9.72
C VAL A 94 13.76 -5.01 9.01
N PRO A 95 12.95 -4.07 9.57
CA PRO A 95 11.77 -3.58 8.85
C PRO A 95 12.12 -2.81 7.56
N PHE A 96 13.31 -2.22 7.45
CA PHE A 96 13.75 -1.54 6.22
C PHE A 96 13.94 -2.54 5.09
N ILE A 97 14.63 -3.65 5.33
CA ILE A 97 14.81 -4.69 4.34
C ILE A 97 13.45 -5.25 3.93
N ALA A 98 12.58 -5.55 4.88
CA ALA A 98 11.23 -6.04 4.60
C ALA A 98 10.44 -5.09 3.69
N VAL A 99 10.43 -3.79 3.97
CA VAL A 99 9.70 -2.82 3.14
C VAL A 99 10.28 -2.69 1.73
N VAL A 100 11.61 -2.77 1.58
CA VAL A 100 12.27 -2.76 0.27
C VAL A 100 11.82 -3.98 -0.55
N PHE A 101 11.81 -5.17 0.03
CA PHE A 101 11.33 -6.37 -0.65
C PHE A 101 9.86 -6.28 -1.04
N VAL A 102 9.00 -5.73 -0.17
CA VAL A 102 7.58 -5.51 -0.48
C VAL A 102 7.44 -4.58 -1.69
N TYR A 103 8.17 -3.46 -1.73
CA TYR A 103 8.10 -2.55 -2.87
C TYR A 103 8.65 -3.16 -4.15
N ILE A 104 9.76 -3.89 -4.10
CA ILE A 104 10.30 -4.59 -5.27
C ILE A 104 9.26 -5.58 -5.79
N GLY A 105 8.72 -6.44 -4.92
CA GLY A 105 7.70 -7.43 -5.29
C GLY A 105 6.48 -6.76 -5.90
N PHE A 106 5.93 -5.73 -5.26
CA PHE A 106 4.75 -5.01 -5.75
C PHE A 106 4.99 -4.37 -7.12
N ASN A 107 6.16 -3.77 -7.36
CA ASN A 107 6.48 -3.20 -8.67
C ASN A 107 6.63 -4.30 -9.74
N VAL A 108 7.32 -5.40 -9.42
CA VAL A 108 7.47 -6.55 -10.32
C VAL A 108 6.11 -7.13 -10.71
N PHE A 109 5.22 -7.36 -9.74
CA PHE A 109 3.86 -7.85 -10.01
C PHE A 109 3.07 -6.89 -10.90
N ASN A 110 3.11 -5.58 -10.63
CA ASN A 110 2.42 -4.61 -11.47
C ASN A 110 2.93 -4.61 -12.91
N VAL A 111 4.24 -4.71 -13.13
CA VAL A 111 4.84 -4.75 -14.48
C VAL A 111 4.46 -6.03 -15.22
N ILE A 112 4.49 -7.18 -14.55
CA ILE A 112 4.08 -8.47 -15.15
C ILE A 112 2.61 -8.39 -15.58
N LEU A 113 1.72 -8.01 -14.66
CA LEU A 113 0.29 -7.92 -14.95
C LEU A 113 0.00 -6.91 -16.07
N ALA A 114 0.69 -5.76 -16.08
CA ALA A 114 0.52 -4.76 -17.13
C ALA A 114 0.94 -5.31 -18.50
N THR A 115 2.03 -6.08 -18.54
CA THR A 115 2.50 -6.74 -19.77
C THR A 115 1.47 -7.76 -20.27
N ASP A 116 0.92 -8.59 -19.38
CA ASP A 116 -0.12 -9.57 -19.72
C ASP A 116 -1.39 -8.91 -20.23
N ALA A 117 -1.82 -7.82 -19.58
CA ALA A 117 -2.99 -7.05 -20.00
C ALA A 117 -2.79 -6.42 -21.38
N ILE A 118 -1.60 -5.85 -21.65
CA ILE A 118 -1.26 -5.30 -22.98
C ILE A 118 -1.29 -6.40 -24.03
N ASN A 119 -0.63 -7.55 -23.79
CA ASN A 119 -0.59 -8.66 -24.74
C ASN A 119 -1.97 -9.26 -25.01
N THR A 120 -2.90 -9.17 -24.06
CA THR A 120 -4.28 -9.65 -24.23
C THR A 120 -5.08 -8.74 -25.17
N VAL A 121 -4.89 -7.42 -25.10
CA VAL A 121 -5.66 -6.43 -25.88
C VAL A 121 -4.99 -6.10 -27.21
N LEU A 122 -3.66 -6.02 -27.20
CA LEU A 122 -2.80 -5.80 -28.35
C LEU A 122 -1.84 -6.98 -28.44
N PRO A 123 -2.32 -8.16 -28.88
CA PRO A 123 -1.43 -9.27 -29.16
C PRO A 123 -0.48 -8.82 -30.27
N GLY A 124 0.74 -8.45 -29.89
CA GLY A 124 1.78 -8.15 -30.87
C GLY A 124 1.98 -9.39 -31.73
N ASP A 125 2.15 -9.20 -33.04
CA ASP A 125 2.48 -10.26 -33.99
C ASP A 125 3.77 -10.96 -33.55
N ARG A 126 3.66 -11.94 -32.66
CA ARG A 126 4.69 -12.91 -32.36
C ARG A 126 4.24 -14.22 -32.98
N ALA A 127 4.56 -14.33 -34.27
CA ALA A 127 4.92 -15.61 -34.89
C ALA A 127 6.12 -16.24 -34.16
#